data_AF-A0A5M9YUM9-F1
#
_entry.id   AF-A0A5M9YUM9-F1
#
_cell.length_a   1.000
_cell.length_b   1.000
_cell.length_c   1.000
_cell.angle_alpha   90.00
_cell.angle_beta   90.00
_cell.angle_gamma   90.00
#
_symmetry.space_group_name_H-M   'P 1'
#
loop_
_entity.id
_entity.type
_entity.pdbx_description
1 polymer ?
#
loop_
_entity_poly.entity_id
_entity_poly.type
_entity_poly.pdbx_seq_one_letter_code
_entity_poly.pdbx_strand_id
1 'polypeptide(L)' 'GTTVTVGDSGAATITYPDQSTDTMGYLVRPKTDAEKTTPNVPATPVPVANTSSLTETEKDKVKKNVEDANKDKFP' A
#
# COMPACT_ATOMS: atom_id res chain seq x y z
N GLY A 1 8.28 -16.78 -33.92
CA GLY A 1 6.97 -16.88 -33.26
C GLY A 1 6.65 -15.56 -32.60
N THR A 2 5.43 -15.38 -32.07
CA THR A 2 5.06 -14.14 -31.34
C THR A 2 5.65 -14.15 -29.94
N THR A 3 6.26 -13.03 -29.51
CA THR A 3 6.74 -12.84 -28.15
C THR A 3 5.94 -11.76 -27.44
N VAL A 4 5.77 -11.92 -26.12
CA VAL A 4 5.11 -10.92 -25.27
C VAL A 4 6.07 -10.56 -24.14
N THR A 5 6.33 -9.28 -23.97
CA THR A 5 7.11 -8.74 -22.84
C THR A 5 6.22 -7.83 -22.00
N VAL A 6 6.42 -7.85 -20.69
CA VAL A 6 5.76 -6.94 -19.74
C VAL A 6 6.85 -6.14 -19.05
N GLY A 7 6.77 -4.81 -19.16
CA GLY A 7 7.68 -3.90 -18.48
C GLY A 7 7.25 -3.64 -17.03
N ASP A 8 8.12 -3.01 -16.24
CA ASP A 8 7.89 -2.74 -14.80
C ASP A 8 6.67 -1.84 -14.53
N SER A 9 6.28 -1.01 -15.49
CA SER A 9 5.06 -0.21 -15.44
C SER A 9 3.77 -1.02 -15.68
N GLY A 10 3.92 -2.29 -16.03
CA GLY A 10 2.86 -3.20 -16.46
C GLY A 10 2.34 -2.96 -17.87
N ALA A 11 3.03 -2.16 -18.68
CA ALA A 11 2.79 -2.12 -20.12
C ALA A 11 3.28 -3.42 -20.77
N ALA A 12 2.50 -3.94 -21.73
CA ALA A 12 2.88 -5.11 -22.50
C ALA A 12 3.19 -4.73 -23.96
N THR A 13 4.25 -5.33 -24.49
CA THR A 13 4.61 -5.24 -25.91
C THR A 13 4.51 -6.62 -26.53
N ILE A 14 3.75 -6.69 -27.63
CA ILE A 14 3.62 -7.89 -28.47
C ILE A 14 4.55 -7.69 -29.66
N THR A 15 5.38 -8.69 -29.98
CA THR A 15 6.25 -8.68 -31.17
C THR A 15 5.90 -9.88 -32.03
N TYR A 16 5.47 -9.61 -33.27
CA TYR A 16 5.10 -10.63 -34.25
C TYR A 16 6.33 -11.13 -35.03
N PRO A 17 6.24 -12.26 -35.77
CA PRO A 17 7.36 -12.79 -36.53
C PRO A 17 7.90 -11.86 -37.63
N ASP A 18 7.10 -10.92 -38.12
CA ASP A 18 7.48 -9.89 -39.09
C ASP A 18 8.13 -8.65 -38.45
N GLN A 19 8.41 -8.73 -37.14
CA GLN A 19 8.99 -7.67 -36.32
C GLN A 19 8.08 -6.45 -36.09
N SER A 20 6.83 -6.48 -36.54
CA SER A 20 5.84 -5.47 -36.15
C SER A 20 5.52 -5.59 -34.66
N THR A 21 5.09 -4.48 -34.06
CA THR A 21 4.81 -4.40 -32.62
C THR A 21 3.47 -3.73 -32.32
N ASP A 22 2.78 -4.27 -31.31
CA ASP A 22 1.65 -3.63 -30.64
C ASP A 22 2.02 -3.35 -29.18
N THR A 23 1.59 -2.21 -28.65
CA THR A 23 1.78 -1.87 -27.23
C THR A 23 0.44 -1.60 -26.57
N MET A 24 0.20 -2.27 -25.45
CA MET A 24 -0.97 -2.06 -24.60
C MET A 24 -0.51 -1.59 -23.22
N GLY A 25 -1.05 -0.47 -22.74
CA GLY A 25 -0.67 0.10 -21.44
C GLY A 25 -1.37 -0.57 -20.25
N TYR A 26 -0.65 -0.66 -19.12
CA TYR A 26 -1.19 -0.87 -17.76
C TYR A 26 -2.02 -2.15 -17.54
N LEU A 27 -1.51 -3.31 -17.93
CA LEU A 27 -2.15 -4.60 -17.61
C LEU A 27 -2.01 -4.98 -16.13
N VAL A 28 -0.94 -4.53 -15.49
CA VAL A 28 -0.68 -4.68 -14.05
C VAL A 28 -0.10 -3.38 -13.51
N ARG A 29 -0.22 -3.11 -12.21
CA ARG A 29 0.49 -2.00 -11.57
C ARG A 29 0.96 -2.41 -10.18
N PRO A 30 2.13 -1.93 -9.72
CA PRO A 30 2.52 -2.13 -8.34
C PRO A 30 1.50 -1.44 -7.42
N LYS A 31 1.12 -2.14 -6.34
CA LYS A 31 0.36 -1.52 -5.24
C LYS A 31 1.34 -1.04 -4.17
N THR A 32 1.11 0.16 -3.67
CA THR A 32 1.75 0.65 -2.44
C THR A 32 1.33 -0.19 -1.24
N ASP A 33 2.12 -0.20 -0.18
CA ASP A 33 1.77 -0.95 1.04
C ASP A 33 0.51 -0.39 1.72
N ALA A 34 0.25 0.91 1.55
CA ALA A 34 -0.99 1.56 1.95
C ALA A 34 -2.22 1.03 1.16
N GLU A 35 -2.07 0.67 -0.12
CA GLU A 35 -3.15 0.06 -0.91
C GLU A 35 -3.41 -1.41 -0.55
N LYS A 36 -2.46 -2.07 0.13
CA LYS A 36 -2.60 -3.48 0.57
C LYS A 36 -3.15 -3.60 1.98
N THR A 37 -3.02 -2.55 2.78
CA THR A 37 -3.25 -2.60 4.23
C THR A 37 -4.40 -1.69 4.62
N THR A 38 -5.38 -2.24 5.34
CA THR A 38 -6.37 -1.43 6.06
C THR A 38 -6.02 -1.47 7.55
N PRO A 39 -5.56 -0.36 8.16
CA PRO A 39 -5.23 -0.32 9.57
C PRO A 39 -6.48 -0.57 10.43
N ASN A 40 -6.30 -1.35 11.49
CA ASN A 40 -7.27 -1.47 12.56
C ASN A 40 -7.23 -0.23 13.44
N VAL A 41 -8.41 0.29 13.77
CA VAL A 41 -8.56 1.27 14.84
C VAL A 41 -8.39 0.54 16.19
N PRO A 42 -7.61 1.07 17.14
CA PRO A 42 -7.51 0.49 18.47
C PRO A 42 -8.88 0.40 19.15
N ALA A 43 -9.20 -0.77 19.72
CA ALA A 43 -10.49 -0.99 20.38
C ALA A 43 -10.67 -0.13 21.64
N THR A 44 -9.56 0.21 22.31
CA THR A 44 -9.59 1.01 23.54
C THR A 44 -9.02 2.40 23.27
N PRO A 45 -9.86 3.45 23.32
CA PRO A 45 -9.40 4.83 23.17
C PRO A 45 -8.57 5.25 24.37
N VAL A 46 -7.59 6.11 24.13
CA VAL A 46 -6.79 6.75 25.18
C VAL A 46 -7.56 7.98 25.67
N PRO A 47 -7.90 8.09 26.97
CA PRO A 47 -8.49 9.30 27.51
C PRO A 47 -7.44 10.41 27.51
N VAL A 48 -7.86 11.62 27.12
CA VAL A 48 -6.98 12.78 27.00
C VAL A 48 -7.59 13.99 27.67
N ALA A 49 -6.75 14.88 28.20
CA ALA A 49 -7.22 16.09 28.87
C ALA A 49 -7.66 17.18 27.88
N ASN A 50 -7.02 17.27 26.72
CA ASN A 50 -7.33 18.25 25.68
C ASN A 50 -7.17 17.63 24.28
N THR A 51 -8.28 17.46 23.56
CA THR A 51 -8.32 16.84 22.22
C THR A 51 -7.66 17.68 21.12
N SER A 52 -7.42 18.97 21.38
CA SER A 52 -6.75 19.88 20.44
C SER A 52 -5.25 20.03 20.70
N SER A 53 -4.73 19.46 21.80
CA SER A 53 -3.31 19.55 22.16
C SER A 53 -2.90 18.41 23.09
N LEU A 54 -2.51 17.29 22.50
CA LEU A 54 -2.01 16.12 23.21
C LEU A 54 -0.64 16.38 23.84
N THR A 55 -0.46 15.90 25.07
CA THR A 55 0.84 15.73 25.71
C THR A 55 1.63 14.59 25.05
N GLU A 56 2.96 14.60 25.19
CA GLU A 56 3.79 13.51 24.65
C GLU A 56 3.41 12.15 25.24
N THR A 57 3.11 12.08 26.53
CA THR A 57 2.65 10.85 27.20
C THR A 57 1.35 10.31 26.58
N GLU A 58 0.40 11.18 26.24
CA GLU A 58 -0.84 10.76 25.56
C GLU A 58 -0.56 10.26 24.15
N LYS A 59 0.33 10.93 23.39
CA LYS A 59 0.74 10.49 22.04
C LYS A 59 1.44 9.12 22.09
N ASP A 60 2.32 8.90 23.05
CA ASP A 60 3.02 7.62 23.22
C ASP A 60 2.06 6.47 23.51
N LYS A 61 1.05 6.73 24.35
CA LYS A 61 0.02 5.74 24.65
C LYS A 61 -0.87 5.46 23.43
N VAL A 62 -1.23 6.48 22.65
CA VAL A 62 -1.95 6.32 21.38
C VAL A 62 -1.12 5.51 20.40
N LYS A 63 0.16 5.85 20.23
CA LYS A 63 1.10 5.14 19.36
C LYS A 63 1.18 3.66 19.74
N LYS A 64 1.37 3.36 21.03
CA LYS A 64 1.40 1.97 21.51
C LYS A 64 0.11 1.22 21.21
N ASN A 65 -1.05 1.83 21.47
CA ASN A 65 -2.34 1.21 21.17
C ASN A 65 -2.53 0.95 19.65
N VAL A 66 -2.06 1.87 18.80
CA VAL A 66 -2.06 1.70 17.34
C VAL A 66 -1.14 0.57 16.92
N GLU A 67 0.10 0.51 17.43
CA GLU A 67 1.05 -0.58 17.15
C GLU A 67 0.49 -1.94 17.58
N ASP A 68 -0.03 -2.04 18.81
CA ASP A 68 -0.55 -3.30 19.35
C ASP A 68 -1.78 -3.80 18.55
N ALA A 69 -2.66 -2.89 18.10
CA ALA A 69 -3.83 -3.23 17.27
C ALA A 69 -3.47 -3.65 15.84
N ASN A 70 -2.26 -3.33 15.38
CA ASN A 70 -1.81 -3.51 14.00
C ASN A 70 -0.55 -4.39 13.85
N LYS A 71 -0.04 -4.99 14.93
CA LYS A 71 1.22 -5.75 14.95
C LYS A 71 1.36 -6.86 13.90
N ASP A 72 0.25 -7.43 13.43
CA ASP A 72 0.21 -8.51 12.43
C ASP A 72 -0.41 -8.04 11.08
N LYS A 73 -0.50 -6.71 10.86
CA LYS A 73 -1.19 -6.11 9.71
C LYS A 73 -0.29 -5.32 8.77
N PHE A 74 0.95 -5.05 9.15
CA PHE A 74 1.91 -4.42 8.26
C PHE A 74 2.64 -5.49 7.42
N PRO A 75 2.85 -5.24 6.12
CA PRO A 75 3.61 -6.13 5.24
C PRO A 75 5.09 -6.24 5.62
#